data_AF-A0A7S1BHH1-F1
#
_entry.id   AF-A0A7S1BHH1-F1
#
_cell.length_a   1.000
_cell.length_b   1.000
_cell.length_c   1.000
_cell.angle_alpha   90.00
_cell.angle_beta   90.00
_cell.angle_gamma   90.00
#
_symmetry.space_group_name_H-M   'P 1'
#
loop_
_entity.id
_entity.type
_entity.pdbx_description
1 polymer ?
#
loop_
_entity_poly.entity_id
_entity_poly.type
_entity_poly.pdbx_seq_one_letter_code
_entity_poly.pdbx_strand_id
1 'polypeptide(L)'
;SYPPISGYKDGFSEPVSDVPSARRIMEELFQSSQPGKDKEINQLVLEFGHFIVSDIMGSKDEGNSPLPIPCDGVLKDIMFCPVMRNICNDSDNENESLMMQIPFNRHTHSAHVDNIDKFSILDNMPVAPINFQTSFLDLSHIYGTDNKTTAEVRGDHGSGGIAMDKNNLPPIDKYLT
;
A
#
# COMPACT_ATOMS: atom_id res chain seq x y z
N SER A 1 6.92 28.93 -0.80
CA SER A 1 8.07 28.07 -0.47
C SER A 1 8.05 26.89 -1.42
N TYR A 2 9.20 26.48 -1.97
CA TYR A 2 9.27 25.22 -2.69
C TYR A 2 9.11 24.07 -1.67
N PRO A 3 8.42 22.97 -2.01
CA PRO A 3 8.41 21.81 -1.13
C PRO A 3 9.86 21.33 -0.94
N PRO A 4 10.21 20.85 0.27
CA PRO A 4 11.51 20.25 0.49
C PRO A 4 11.74 19.12 -0.52
N ILE A 5 13.01 18.89 -0.88
CA ILE A 5 13.43 17.93 -1.93
C ILE A 5 12.89 16.51 -1.66
N SER A 6 12.64 16.20 -0.39
CA SER A 6 12.09 14.92 0.07
C SER A 6 10.56 14.84 0.09
N GLY A 7 9.84 15.94 -0.11
CA GLY A 7 8.38 15.97 -0.12
C GLY A 7 7.72 15.80 1.27
N TYR A 8 8.49 15.66 2.35
CA TYR A 8 8.00 15.57 3.73
C TYR A 8 7.93 16.94 4.40
N LYS A 9 6.94 17.17 5.28
CA LYS A 9 6.74 18.42 6.02
C LYS A 9 7.93 18.78 6.91
N ASP A 10 8.49 17.78 7.61
CA ASP A 10 9.68 17.90 8.46
C ASP A 10 11.00 17.73 7.67
N GLY A 11 10.92 17.38 6.38
CA GLY A 11 12.05 17.02 5.56
C GLY A 11 12.51 15.56 5.70
N PHE A 12 11.93 14.79 6.63
CA PHE A 12 12.38 13.44 6.99
C PHE A 12 11.31 12.36 6.83
N SER A 13 10.15 12.49 7.49
CA SER A 13 9.20 11.39 7.64
C SER A 13 7.73 11.82 7.78
N GLU A 14 7.46 13.07 8.14
CA GLU A 14 6.10 13.55 8.36
C GLU A 14 5.47 13.93 7.01
N PRO A 15 4.35 13.31 6.59
CA PRO A 15 3.68 13.68 5.37
C PRO A 15 3.12 15.11 5.45
N VAL A 16 2.96 15.76 4.30
CA VAL A 16 2.39 17.11 4.22
C VAL A 16 0.93 17.09 4.66
N SER A 17 0.58 17.88 5.68
CA SER A 17 -0.78 18.00 6.23
C SER A 17 -1.57 19.19 5.67
N ASP A 18 -0.89 20.18 5.09
CA ASP A 18 -1.48 21.49 4.77
C ASP A 18 -2.04 21.54 3.33
N VAL A 19 -2.48 20.39 2.83
CA VAL A 19 -3.06 20.20 1.49
C VAL A 19 -4.46 19.61 1.62
N PRO A 20 -5.34 19.81 0.62
CA PRO A 20 -6.64 19.14 0.61
C PRO A 20 -6.47 17.62 0.76
N SER A 21 -7.39 16.98 1.48
CA SER A 21 -7.32 15.54 1.67
C SER A 21 -7.33 14.81 0.33
N ALA A 22 -6.69 13.63 0.28
CA ALA A 22 -6.77 12.76 -0.89
C ALA A 22 -8.22 12.45 -1.26
N ARG A 23 -9.12 12.34 -0.27
CA ARG A 23 -10.54 12.10 -0.50
C ARG A 23 -11.20 13.25 -1.23
N ARG A 24 -10.98 14.49 -0.79
CA ARG A 24 -11.54 15.68 -1.40
C ARG A 24 -11.05 15.83 -2.85
N ILE A 25 -9.76 15.64 -3.09
CA ILE A 25 -9.18 15.70 -4.45
C ILE A 25 -9.81 14.64 -5.34
N MET A 26 -9.94 13.40 -4.85
CA MET A 26 -10.60 12.32 -5.59
C MET A 26 -12.04 12.70 -5.95
N GLU A 27 -12.83 13.21 -5.01
CA GLU A 27 -14.21 13.61 -5.33
C GLU A 27 -14.28 14.70 -6.40
N GLU A 28 -13.48 15.76 -6.26
CA GLU A 28 -13.49 16.87 -7.22
C GLU A 28 -13.09 16.39 -8.65
N LEU A 29 -12.11 15.49 -8.74
CA LEU A 29 -11.70 14.90 -10.01
C LEU A 29 -12.74 13.93 -10.59
N PHE A 30 -13.30 13.04 -9.78
CA PHE A 30 -14.24 12.02 -10.25
C PHE A 30 -15.66 12.56 -10.49
N GLN A 31 -16.06 13.64 -9.83
CA GLN A 31 -17.32 14.32 -10.15
C GLN A 31 -17.35 14.88 -11.57
N SER A 32 -16.18 15.26 -12.08
CA SER A 32 -16.04 15.83 -13.43
C SER A 32 -15.71 14.79 -14.50
N SER A 33 -15.39 13.55 -14.12
CA SER A 33 -15.01 12.50 -15.07
C SER A 33 -16.22 11.71 -15.54
N GLN A 34 -16.28 11.44 -16.86
CA GLN A 34 -17.23 10.50 -17.44
C GLN A 34 -16.47 9.23 -17.82
N PRO A 35 -16.82 8.05 -17.28
CA PRO A 35 -16.14 6.81 -17.62
C PRO A 35 -16.34 6.52 -19.11
N GLY A 36 -15.24 6.58 -19.86
CA GLY A 36 -15.21 6.20 -21.28
C GLY A 36 -14.81 4.74 -21.42
N LYS A 37 -15.39 4.05 -22.41
CA LYS A 37 -14.88 2.74 -22.83
C LYS A 37 -13.82 2.96 -23.89
N ASP A 38 -12.60 2.52 -23.60
CA ASP A 38 -11.54 2.45 -24.60
C ASP A 38 -11.90 1.39 -25.65
N LYS A 39 -11.69 1.73 -26.94
CA LYS A 39 -11.99 0.84 -28.07
C LYS A 39 -10.78 0.03 -28.53
N GLU A 40 -9.59 0.45 -28.12
CA GLU A 40 -8.31 -0.13 -28.52
C GLU A 40 -7.72 -0.99 -27.40
N ILE A 41 -8.02 -0.66 -26.16
CA ILE A 41 -7.52 -1.37 -24.97
C ILE A 41 -8.58 -2.32 -24.42
N ASN A 42 -8.19 -3.57 -24.19
CA ASN A 42 -9.02 -4.56 -23.50
C ASN A 42 -8.60 -4.72 -22.03
N GLN A 43 -9.42 -5.41 -21.24
CA GLN A 43 -9.15 -5.66 -19.82
C GLN A 43 -7.80 -6.37 -19.61
N LEU A 44 -7.41 -7.28 -20.52
CA LEU A 44 -6.17 -8.04 -20.39
C LEU A 44 -4.93 -7.13 -20.36
N VAL A 45 -4.93 -6.02 -21.09
CA VAL A 45 -3.82 -5.05 -21.05
C VAL A 45 -3.70 -4.38 -19.67
N LEU A 46 -4.83 -4.07 -19.03
CA LEU A 46 -4.84 -3.53 -17.66
C LEU A 46 -4.30 -4.56 -16.67
N GLU A 47 -4.79 -5.80 -16.73
CA GLU A 47 -4.33 -6.89 -15.86
C GLU A 47 -2.85 -7.20 -16.09
N PHE A 48 -2.37 -7.13 -17.33
CA PHE A 48 -0.96 -7.33 -17.63
C PHE A 48 -0.08 -6.22 -17.03
N GLY A 49 -0.57 -4.97 -17.01
CA GLY A 49 0.09 -3.87 -16.30
C GLY A 49 0.22 -4.16 -14.81
N HIS A 50 -0.85 -4.64 -14.17
CA HIS A 50 -0.83 -5.05 -12.76
C HIS A 50 0.14 -6.20 -12.52
N PHE A 51 0.11 -7.23 -13.38
CA PHE A 51 1.02 -8.38 -13.32
C PHE A 51 2.50 -7.95 -13.35
N ILE A 52 2.86 -7.04 -14.27
CA ILE A 52 4.23 -6.53 -14.39
C ILE A 52 4.61 -5.75 -13.13
N VAL A 53 3.76 -4.83 -12.66
CA VAL A 53 4.05 -4.02 -11.47
C VAL A 53 4.22 -4.90 -10.24
N SER A 54 3.38 -5.92 -10.05
CA SER A 54 3.51 -6.87 -8.94
C SER A 54 4.83 -7.64 -8.96
N ASP A 55 5.45 -7.81 -10.13
CA ASP A 55 6.74 -8.50 -10.26
C ASP A 55 7.92 -7.65 -9.83
N ILE A 56 7.90 -6.35 -10.18
CA ILE A 56 9.03 -5.44 -9.96
C ILE A 56 8.90 -4.58 -8.70
N MET A 57 7.69 -4.48 -8.14
CA MET A 57 7.37 -3.59 -7.04
C MET A 57 6.43 -4.25 -6.05
N GLY A 58 6.81 -4.23 -4.78
CA GLY A 58 5.94 -4.60 -3.67
C GLY A 58 6.26 -3.80 -2.43
N SER A 59 5.21 -3.38 -1.73
CA SER A 59 5.30 -2.67 -0.45
C SER A 59 4.63 -3.50 0.63
N LYS A 60 5.08 -3.35 1.88
CA LYS A 60 4.39 -3.88 3.07
C LYS A 60 3.94 -2.72 3.93
N ASP A 61 2.87 -2.93 4.69
CA ASP A 61 2.32 -1.92 5.58
C ASP A 61 2.91 -2.03 6.99
N GLU A 62 3.16 -0.89 7.63
CA GLU A 62 3.50 -0.81 9.05
C GLU A 62 2.25 -1.06 9.89
N GLY A 63 2.07 -2.30 10.32
CA GLY A 63 0.80 -2.86 10.80
C GLY A 63 0.23 -2.32 12.12
N ASN A 64 0.74 -1.24 12.71
CA ASN A 64 0.39 -0.87 14.09
C ASN A 64 -0.24 0.51 14.28
N SER A 65 -0.26 1.39 13.28
CA SER A 65 -0.86 2.72 13.43
C SER A 65 -1.33 3.31 12.09
N PRO A 66 -2.61 3.12 11.70
CA PRO A 66 -3.13 3.73 10.49
C PRO A 66 -3.11 5.27 10.61
N LEU A 67 -2.69 5.93 9.54
CA LEU A 67 -2.96 7.35 9.31
C LEU A 67 -4.37 7.48 8.72
N PRO A 68 -5.36 7.97 9.48
CA PRO A 68 -6.71 8.10 8.94
C PRO A 68 -6.76 9.19 7.87
N ILE A 69 -7.28 8.85 6.69
CA ILE A 69 -7.64 9.84 5.67
C ILE A 69 -9.03 10.39 6.03
N PRO A 70 -9.18 11.72 6.21
CA PRO A 70 -10.45 12.30 6.59
C PRO A 70 -11.47 12.20 5.45
N CYS A 71 -12.72 11.95 5.81
CA CYS A 71 -13.87 12.02 4.91
C CYS A 71 -14.48 13.42 4.89
N ASP A 72 -13.68 14.40 4.48
CA ASP A 72 -14.05 15.82 4.36
C ASP A 72 -14.64 16.16 2.97
N GLY A 73 -14.92 15.15 2.16
CA GLY A 73 -15.60 15.30 0.88
C GLY A 73 -17.09 15.66 1.01
N VAL A 74 -17.66 16.14 -0.09
CA VAL A 74 -19.09 16.48 -0.22
C VAL A 74 -19.92 15.21 -0.35
N LEU A 75 -19.40 14.18 -1.03
CA LEU A 75 -20.06 12.89 -1.21
C LEU A 75 -19.81 11.98 0.00
N LYS A 76 -20.68 12.11 1.00
CA LYS A 76 -20.73 11.26 2.21
C LYS A 76 -21.31 9.87 1.95
N ASP A 77 -20.99 9.25 0.81
CA ASP A 77 -21.47 7.90 0.51
C ASP A 77 -20.61 6.85 1.22
N ILE A 78 -21.28 5.86 1.81
CA ILE A 78 -20.69 4.78 2.61
C ILE A 78 -19.72 3.95 1.77
N MET A 79 -19.95 3.84 0.46
CA MET A 79 -19.04 3.13 -0.45
C MET A 79 -17.62 3.70 -0.49
N PHE A 80 -17.48 5.00 -0.26
CA PHE A 80 -16.19 5.68 -0.35
C PHE A 80 -15.61 6.07 1.01
N CYS A 81 -16.48 6.23 2.00
CA CYS A 81 -16.14 6.65 3.34
C CYS A 81 -16.76 5.67 4.33
N PRO A 82 -16.11 4.53 4.59
CA PRO A 82 -16.64 3.54 5.51
C PRO A 82 -16.80 4.18 6.89
N VAL A 83 -17.96 3.92 7.50
CA VAL A 83 -18.22 4.33 8.88
C VAL A 83 -17.42 3.40 9.79
N MET A 84 -16.27 3.87 10.23
CA MET A 84 -15.48 3.20 11.27
C MET A 84 -15.99 3.71 12.63
N ARG A 85 -16.36 2.82 13.54
CA ARG A 85 -16.50 3.18 14.97
C ARG A 85 -15.10 3.32 15.56
N ASN A 86 -14.40 4.38 15.18
CA ASN A 86 -13.22 4.77 15.91
C ASN A 86 -13.70 5.51 17.16
N ILE A 87 -13.41 4.95 18.32
CA ILE A 87 -13.48 5.68 19.59
C ILE A 87 -12.39 6.74 19.49
N CYS A 88 -12.72 7.87 18.88
CA CYS A 88 -11.93 9.07 19.04
C CYS A 88 -12.12 9.46 20.50
N ASN A 89 -11.13 9.12 21.35
CA ASN A 89 -11.03 9.70 22.68
C ASN A 89 -10.69 11.18 22.50
N ASP A 90 -11.67 12.00 22.12
CA ASP A 90 -11.62 13.40 22.46
C ASP A 90 -11.64 13.43 23.98
N SER A 91 -10.51 13.77 24.59
CA SER A 91 -10.30 13.80 26.04
C SER A 91 -11.28 14.71 26.78
N ASP A 92 -12.10 15.48 26.05
CA ASP A 92 -12.88 16.58 26.56
C ASP A 92 -14.40 16.42 26.32
N ASN A 93 -14.89 15.36 25.66
CA ASN A 93 -16.33 15.11 25.52
C ASN A 93 -16.66 13.61 25.40
N GLU A 94 -17.41 13.06 26.37
CA GLU A 94 -17.96 11.68 26.37
C GLU A 94 -19.01 11.40 25.28
N ASN A 95 -19.12 12.26 24.26
CA ASN A 95 -20.01 12.02 23.14
C ASN A 95 -19.26 11.21 22.09
N GLU A 96 -19.66 9.95 21.89
CA GLU A 96 -19.24 9.11 20.79
C GLU A 96 -19.49 9.82 19.45
N SER A 97 -18.49 10.55 18.95
CA SER A 97 -18.54 11.18 17.64
C SER A 97 -18.20 10.14 16.59
N LEU A 98 -19.21 9.71 15.83
CA LEU A 98 -19.03 8.86 14.65
C LEU A 98 -18.26 9.64 13.57
N MET A 99 -16.93 9.48 13.54
CA MET A 99 -16.10 9.99 12.46
C MET A 99 -15.98 8.96 11.34
N MET A 100 -16.36 9.35 10.12
CA MET A 100 -16.07 8.57 8.90
C MET A 100 -14.61 8.81 8.51
N GLN A 101 -13.82 7.76 8.41
CA GLN A 101 -12.39 7.82 8.08
C GLN A 101 -12.00 6.58 7.28
N ILE A 102 -11.06 6.76 6.34
CA ILE A 102 -10.48 5.65 5.59
C ILE A 102 -9.15 5.28 6.28
N PRO A 103 -8.98 4.05 6.79
CA PRO A 103 -7.70 3.62 7.36
C PRO A 103 -6.67 3.50 6.25
N PHE A 104 -5.50 4.14 6.45
CA PHE A 104 -4.38 4.04 5.52
C PHE A 104 -3.09 3.80 6.32
N ASN A 105 -2.45 2.65 6.11
CA ASN A 105 -1.18 2.36 6.77
C ASN A 105 -0.02 2.95 5.98
N ARG A 106 1.01 3.43 6.68
CA ARG A 106 2.26 3.80 6.03
C ARG A 106 2.96 2.54 5.52
N HIS A 107 3.63 2.65 4.39
CA HIS A 107 4.51 1.58 3.93
C HIS A 107 5.75 1.49 4.82
N THR A 108 6.25 0.26 5.00
CA THR A 108 7.52 0.00 5.67
C THR A 108 8.64 0.76 4.97
N HIS A 109 9.40 1.50 5.76
CA HIS A 109 10.49 2.33 5.26
C HIS A 109 11.84 2.01 5.92
N SER A 110 12.92 2.48 5.31
CA SER A 110 14.31 2.21 5.69
C SER A 110 14.65 2.46 7.17
N ALA A 111 14.00 3.42 7.83
CA ALA A 111 14.23 3.72 9.25
C ALA A 111 13.66 2.67 10.23
N HIS A 112 12.84 1.73 9.76
CA HIS A 112 12.19 0.69 10.59
C HIS A 112 12.79 -0.72 10.39
N VAL A 113 13.95 -0.85 9.74
CA VAL A 113 14.63 -2.15 9.59
C VAL A 113 15.44 -2.42 10.87
N ASP A 114 14.85 -3.19 11.79
CA ASP A 114 15.33 -3.50 13.16
C ASP A 114 16.74 -4.13 13.28
N ASN A 115 17.50 -4.31 12.19
CA ASN A 115 18.79 -5.01 12.19
C ASN A 115 19.89 -4.35 11.35
N ILE A 116 19.70 -3.12 10.85
CA ILE A 116 20.82 -2.36 10.29
C ILE A 116 21.46 -1.63 11.47
N ASP A 117 22.61 -2.13 11.92
CA ASP A 117 23.47 -1.45 12.89
C ASP A 117 23.42 0.06 12.66
N LYS A 118 23.12 0.79 13.72
CA LYS A 118 23.00 2.26 13.82
C LYS A 118 24.21 2.98 13.23
N PHE A 119 24.36 2.97 11.92
CA PHE A 119 25.23 3.88 11.21
C PHE A 119 24.50 5.22 11.22
N SER A 120 24.94 6.09 12.13
CA SER A 120 24.48 7.47 12.39
C SER A 120 24.42 8.41 11.18
N ILE A 121 24.70 7.89 9.98
CA ILE A 121 24.63 8.60 8.70
C ILE A 121 23.19 8.55 8.15
N LEU A 122 22.39 7.54 8.51
CA LEU A 122 21.00 7.39 8.05
C LEU A 122 19.99 8.20 8.88
N ASP A 123 20.34 8.63 10.10
CA ASP A 123 19.44 9.40 10.98
C ASP A 123 19.04 10.77 10.39
N ASN A 124 19.82 11.28 9.43
CA ASN A 124 19.58 12.54 8.75
C ASN A 124 19.12 12.38 7.29
N MET A 125 18.78 11.16 6.86
CA MET A 125 18.23 10.93 5.53
C MET A 125 16.69 10.87 5.60
N PRO A 126 16.00 11.41 4.59
CA PRO A 126 14.56 11.19 4.47
C PRO A 126 14.23 9.69 4.40
N VAL A 127 13.12 9.30 5.03
CA VAL A 127 12.65 7.91 4.97
C VAL A 127 12.34 7.52 3.52
N ALA A 128 12.73 6.31 3.14
CA ALA A 128 12.49 5.77 1.81
C ALA A 128 11.69 4.46 1.91
N PRO A 129 10.64 4.27 1.10
CA PRO A 129 9.89 3.02 1.09
C PRO A 129 10.76 1.87 0.62
N ILE A 130 10.54 0.69 1.19
CA ILE A 130 11.29 -0.52 0.83
C ILE A 130 10.52 -1.27 -0.26
N ASN A 131 11.21 -1.63 -1.34
CA ASN A 131 10.72 -2.60 -2.32
C ASN A 131 11.00 -4.01 -1.81
N PHE A 132 9.95 -4.80 -1.59
CA PHE A 132 10.03 -6.19 -1.15
C PHE A 132 10.08 -7.20 -2.32
N GLN A 133 10.00 -6.72 -3.56
CA GLN A 133 10.20 -7.50 -4.78
C GLN A 133 11.61 -7.32 -5.35
N THR A 134 12.03 -8.22 -6.24
CA THR A 134 13.23 -7.96 -7.05
C THR A 134 12.90 -6.85 -8.05
N SER A 135 13.91 -6.08 -8.47
CA SER A 135 13.69 -5.02 -9.48
C SER A 135 13.74 -5.55 -10.91
N PHE A 136 13.81 -6.88 -11.09
CA PHE A 136 13.91 -7.54 -12.38
C PHE A 136 12.56 -8.14 -12.76
N LEU A 137 12.34 -8.32 -14.06
CA LEU A 137 11.21 -9.10 -14.56
C LEU A 137 11.58 -10.59 -14.52
N ASP A 138 11.41 -11.21 -13.36
CA ASP A 138 11.86 -12.57 -13.07
C ASP A 138 10.76 -13.47 -12.47
N LEU A 139 9.51 -13.00 -12.46
CA LEU A 139 8.36 -13.73 -11.90
C LEU A 139 8.48 -13.94 -10.38
N SER A 140 9.15 -13.03 -9.66
CA SER A 140 9.24 -13.01 -8.20
C SER A 140 7.89 -13.02 -7.50
N HIS A 141 6.85 -12.42 -8.09
CA HIS A 141 5.51 -12.52 -7.51
C HIS A 141 4.89 -13.93 -7.60
N ILE A 142 5.42 -14.80 -8.48
CA ILE A 142 5.03 -16.22 -8.58
C ILE A 142 5.95 -17.10 -7.73
N TYR A 143 7.27 -16.89 -7.83
CA TYR A 143 8.27 -17.76 -7.21
C TYR A 143 8.68 -17.35 -5.80
N GLY A 144 8.32 -16.13 -5.37
CA GLY A 144 8.79 -15.55 -4.12
C GLY A 144 10.16 -14.89 -4.25
N THR A 145 10.47 -14.02 -3.30
CA THR A 145 11.71 -13.23 -3.26
C THR A 145 12.70 -13.74 -2.21
N ASP A 146 12.25 -14.67 -1.37
CA ASP A 146 13.05 -15.29 -0.33
C ASP A 146 13.04 -16.83 -0.45
N ASN A 147 14.07 -17.46 0.11
CA ASN A 147 14.27 -18.91 0.02
C ASN A 147 13.12 -19.72 0.65
N LYS A 148 12.47 -19.17 1.68
CA LYS A 148 11.39 -19.86 2.38
C LYS A 148 10.14 -19.88 1.49
N THR A 149 9.71 -18.72 1.00
CA THR A 149 8.59 -18.63 0.04
C THR A 149 8.85 -19.48 -1.19
N THR A 150 10.07 -19.42 -1.75
CA THR A 150 10.45 -20.23 -2.93
C THR A 150 10.32 -21.73 -2.68
N ALA A 151 10.74 -22.21 -1.51
CA ALA A 151 10.63 -23.61 -1.13
C ALA A 151 9.16 -24.03 -0.98
N GLU A 152 8.34 -23.20 -0.33
CA GLU A 152 6.91 -23.45 -0.16
C GLU A 152 6.16 -23.50 -1.50
N VAL A 153 6.47 -22.57 -2.42
CA VAL A 153 5.89 -22.54 -3.77
C VAL A 153 6.22 -23.79 -4.58
N ARG A 154 7.39 -24.40 -4.40
CA ARG A 154 7.76 -25.62 -5.15
C ARG A 154 7.06 -26.87 -4.63
N GLY A 155 6.72 -26.91 -3.34
CA GLY A 155 6.22 -28.10 -2.67
C GLY A 155 7.28 -29.20 -2.62
N ASP A 156 7.47 -29.83 -1.46
CA ASP A 156 8.56 -30.77 -1.19
C ASP A 156 8.48 -32.13 -1.95
N HIS A 157 7.92 -32.15 -3.16
CA HIS A 157 7.67 -33.35 -3.96
C HIS A 157 8.81 -33.73 -4.90
N GLY A 158 9.92 -32.97 -4.94
CA GLY A 158 11.12 -33.31 -5.71
C GLY A 158 10.96 -33.33 -7.23
N SER A 159 9.78 -32.99 -7.75
CA SER A 159 9.43 -32.98 -9.18
C SER A 159 9.79 -31.68 -9.91
N GLY A 160 10.21 -30.64 -9.16
CA GLY A 160 10.49 -29.31 -9.71
C GLY A 160 9.24 -28.54 -10.17
N GLY A 161 8.03 -29.02 -9.84
CA GLY A 161 6.78 -28.34 -10.13
C GLY A 161 6.48 -27.19 -9.16
N ILE A 162 5.38 -26.48 -9.44
CA ILE A 162 4.77 -25.55 -8.49
C ILE A 162 3.75 -26.34 -7.67
N ALA A 163 3.76 -26.16 -6.36
CA ALA A 163 2.78 -26.71 -5.44
C ALA A 163 1.39 -26.25 -5.85
N MET A 164 0.43 -27.17 -5.81
CA MET A 164 -0.96 -26.87 -6.10
C MET A 164 -1.80 -27.09 -4.83
N ASP A 165 -2.81 -26.25 -4.65
CA ASP A 165 -3.79 -26.43 -3.59
C ASP A 165 -4.77 -27.57 -3.93
N LYS A 166 -5.73 -27.81 -3.04
CA LYS A 166 -6.79 -28.82 -3.21
C LYS A 166 -7.67 -28.62 -4.46
N ASN A 167 -7.63 -27.43 -5.07
CA ASN A 167 -8.38 -27.07 -6.27
C ASN A 167 -7.51 -27.08 -7.54
N ASN A 168 -6.26 -27.56 -7.45
CA ASN A 168 -5.26 -27.50 -8.52
C ASN A 168 -4.89 -26.06 -8.92
N LEU A 169 -4.90 -25.12 -7.96
CA LEU A 169 -4.48 -23.75 -8.15
C LEU A 169 -3.13 -23.50 -7.44
N PRO A 170 -2.24 -22.68 -8.01
CA PRO A 170 -1.02 -22.28 -7.34
C PRO A 170 -1.34 -21.42 -6.10
N PRO A 171 -0.55 -21.49 -5.01
CA PRO A 171 -0.81 -20.81 -3.74
C PRO A 171 -0.49 -19.30 -3.75
N ILE A 172 -0.82 -18.60 -4.85
CA ILE A 172 -0.41 -17.22 -5.12
C ILE A 172 -0.91 -16.25 -4.03
N ASP A 173 -2.12 -16.44 -3.51
CA ASP A 173 -2.76 -15.51 -2.57
C ASP A 173 -2.11 -15.46 -1.18
N LYS A 174 -1.29 -16.46 -0.81
CA LYS A 174 -0.64 -16.50 0.52
C LYS A 174 0.55 -15.57 0.64
N TYR A 175 1.10 -15.11 -0.47
CA TYR A 175 2.38 -14.40 -0.52
C TYR A 175 2.25 -12.94 -1.00
N LEU A 176 1.04 -12.51 -1.33
CA LEU A 176 0.72 -11.15 -1.80
C LEU A 176 0.22 -10.21 -0.69
N THR A 177 0.26 -10.64 0.58
CA THR A 177 -0.14 -9.84 1.76
C THR A 177 1.03 -9.52 2.68
#